data_AF-A0A6F9DUL6-F1
#
_entry.id   AF-A0A6F9DUL6-F1
#
_cell.length_a   1.000
_cell.length_b   1.000
_cell.length_c   1.000
_cell.angle_alpha   90.00
_cell.angle_beta   90.00
_cell.angle_gamma   90.00
#
_symmetry.space_group_name_H-M   'P 1'
#
loop_
_entity.id
_entity.type
_entity.pdbx_description
1 polymer ?
#
loop_
_entity_poly.entity_id
_entity_poly.type
_entity_poly.pdbx_seq_one_letter_code
_entity_poly.pdbx_strand_id
1 'polypeptide(L)'
;MALPTLPSCWTHKHQHIEQQMSRMHQQHQIFRDQWNSAANYYKGQSVDTKIRNKLVSENALRKSMDAYASRDEKAKKAASLHRRREKLQKLLQDEADVFEAELRKLSLGNYSRIKEMKQKTEALKSAREEKRKQIAEEKMYEHWKENNPELRALESDLHREHVIEAWGDQTERKQEVKKEEKKVEQKFANEYEEARLKAIENIRRKEEQKVKEEIERAEILKKQMQELKAREEAAAALKREEEEIEREEWKLEQLKEERKKIEEQRKKGELHRFLHHQYKAQMRRRAQQIQEELENDHRILKMLEVEEQRRQEVETERQKRARDDVRWMKEVLEEQLKLEKQREAELDLVYREEARRVWEQREEEWRKERVAREKLMMEVLGERADQIRDRAEENRIQQQALLQEREELLEQMEDVQKTARRDKEEEERRKQQRQEELHGQITERDRQAQSRREQEQEIKEQEKREEEEYRMLMQEEARRMRRDGFIQKRRPRSSRAAWD
;
A
#
# COMPACT_ATOMS: atom_id res chain seq x y z
N MET A 1 -182.57 91.37 116.82
CA MET A 1 -183.87 91.24 117.52
C MET A 1 -184.05 89.79 117.93
N ALA A 2 -184.86 89.52 118.96
CA ALA A 2 -185.29 88.17 119.37
C ALA A 2 -186.31 87.57 118.35
N LEU A 3 -186.78 86.31 118.41
CA LEU A 3 -186.41 85.18 119.28
C LEU A 3 -185.51 84.18 118.51
N PRO A 4 -186.00 83.17 117.73
CA PRO A 4 -187.08 82.20 117.96
C PRO A 4 -186.64 80.71 117.86
N THR A 5 -187.57 79.82 118.23
CA THR A 5 -187.65 78.37 117.93
C THR A 5 -187.51 78.02 116.44
N LEU A 6 -187.04 76.80 116.10
CA LEU A 6 -187.63 75.81 115.15
C LEU A 6 -186.73 74.53 115.13
N PRO A 7 -187.28 73.29 115.06
CA PRO A 7 -186.85 72.20 115.96
C PRO A 7 -185.39 71.72 115.80
N SER A 8 -185.05 71.15 114.63
CA SER A 8 -183.68 71.05 114.08
C SER A 8 -182.54 70.39 114.91
N CYS A 9 -182.85 69.44 115.78
CA CYS A 9 -181.87 68.66 116.56
C CYS A 9 -180.85 67.79 115.76
N TRP A 10 -180.72 67.95 114.43
CA TRP A 10 -179.88 67.12 113.56
C TRP A 10 -178.60 67.77 113.01
N THR A 11 -178.52 69.10 112.88
CA THR A 11 -177.33 69.76 112.28
C THR A 11 -176.08 69.66 113.16
N HIS A 12 -176.26 69.59 114.47
CA HIS A 12 -175.20 69.59 115.49
C HIS A 12 -174.31 68.32 115.47
N LYS A 13 -174.62 67.31 114.65
CA LYS A 13 -173.76 66.11 114.47
C LYS A 13 -172.99 66.06 113.16
N HIS A 14 -173.56 66.46 112.02
CA HIS A 14 -172.96 66.13 110.72
C HIS A 14 -171.86 67.10 110.26
N GLN A 15 -172.06 68.42 110.38
CA GLN A 15 -171.03 69.40 110.01
C GLN A 15 -169.78 69.33 110.89
N HIS A 16 -169.95 68.87 112.13
CA HIS A 16 -168.85 68.62 113.06
C HIS A 16 -167.86 67.60 112.48
N ILE A 17 -168.36 66.60 111.74
CA ILE A 17 -167.55 65.56 111.08
C ILE A 17 -166.91 66.13 109.80
N GLU A 18 -167.68 66.82 108.94
CA GLU A 18 -167.16 67.34 107.67
C GLU A 18 -166.07 68.42 107.86
N GLN A 19 -166.26 69.37 108.79
CA GLN A 19 -165.20 70.34 109.10
C GLN A 19 -163.98 69.71 109.78
N GLN A 20 -164.15 68.63 110.56
CA GLN A 20 -163.01 67.85 111.05
C GLN A 20 -162.21 67.21 109.91
N MET A 21 -162.89 66.65 108.91
CA MET A 21 -162.22 66.05 107.74
C MET A 21 -161.43 67.08 106.93
N SER A 22 -161.97 68.29 106.75
CA SER A 22 -161.25 69.41 106.10
C SER A 22 -160.04 69.90 106.92
N ARG A 23 -160.17 70.02 108.25
CA ARG A 23 -159.05 70.34 109.16
C ARG A 23 -157.90 69.33 109.04
N MET A 24 -158.23 68.04 109.02
CA MET A 24 -157.25 66.96 108.88
C MET A 24 -156.51 67.03 107.54
N HIS A 25 -157.20 67.28 106.43
CA HIS A 25 -156.58 67.42 105.10
C HIS A 25 -155.66 68.65 105.00
N GLN A 26 -156.09 69.82 105.53
CA GLN A 26 -155.25 71.03 105.53
C GLN A 26 -153.99 70.88 106.39
N GLN A 27 -154.10 70.27 107.59
CA GLN A 27 -152.92 70.03 108.44
C GLN A 27 -151.90 69.10 107.76
N HIS A 28 -152.35 68.05 107.07
CA HIS A 28 -151.46 67.06 106.46
C HIS A 28 -150.64 67.58 105.27
N GLN A 29 -151.16 68.51 104.47
CA GLN A 29 -150.37 69.11 103.38
C GLN A 29 -149.27 70.02 103.93
N ILE A 30 -149.60 70.90 104.88
CA ILE A 30 -148.72 71.99 105.33
C ILE A 30 -147.55 71.45 106.17
N PHE A 31 -147.74 70.36 106.91
CA PHE A 31 -146.65 69.66 107.60
C PHE A 31 -145.61 69.10 106.61
N ARG A 32 -146.01 68.80 105.36
CA ARG A 32 -145.14 68.31 104.28
C ARG A 32 -144.30 69.43 103.66
N ASP A 33 -144.89 70.61 103.47
CA ASP A 33 -144.20 71.78 102.92
C ASP A 33 -143.15 72.35 103.89
N GLN A 34 -143.47 72.36 105.20
CA GLN A 34 -142.51 72.73 106.25
C GLN A 34 -141.29 71.80 106.29
N TRP A 35 -141.51 70.47 106.18
CA TRP A 35 -140.41 69.50 106.12
C TRP A 35 -139.54 69.64 104.87
N ASN A 36 -140.14 69.89 103.71
CA ASN A 36 -139.39 70.10 102.45
C ASN A 36 -138.51 71.37 102.52
N SER A 37 -139.03 72.46 103.10
CA SER A 37 -138.25 73.70 103.29
C SER A 37 -137.08 73.49 104.26
N ALA A 38 -137.31 72.84 105.40
CA ALA A 38 -136.25 72.53 106.36
C ALA A 38 -135.16 71.62 105.77
N ALA A 39 -135.54 70.57 105.04
CA ALA A 39 -134.59 69.64 104.42
C ALA A 39 -133.67 70.32 103.38
N ASN A 40 -134.18 71.29 102.63
CA ASN A 40 -133.39 72.06 101.66
C ASN A 40 -132.43 73.04 102.34
N TYR A 41 -132.87 73.71 103.42
CA TYR A 41 -132.02 74.61 104.21
C TYR A 41 -130.77 73.90 104.75
N TYR A 42 -130.93 72.75 105.42
CA TYR A 42 -129.80 72.02 106.00
C TYR A 42 -128.86 71.41 104.96
N LYS A 43 -129.35 71.04 103.77
CA LYS A 43 -128.47 70.59 102.66
C LYS A 43 -127.53 71.71 102.21
N GLY A 44 -128.03 72.92 101.97
CA GLY A 44 -127.20 74.08 101.60
C GLY A 44 -126.15 74.39 102.66
N GLN A 45 -126.57 74.50 103.93
CA GLN A 45 -125.68 74.77 105.07
C GLN A 45 -124.52 73.75 105.18
N SER A 46 -124.74 72.49 104.80
CA SER A 46 -123.73 71.42 104.84
C SER A 46 -122.63 71.53 103.78
N VAL A 47 -122.90 72.21 102.66
CA VAL A 47 -121.94 72.42 101.57
C VAL A 47 -121.04 73.62 101.90
N ASP A 48 -121.64 74.74 102.33
CA ASP A 48 -120.90 75.96 102.68
C ASP A 48 -119.95 75.77 103.87
N THR A 49 -120.37 74.99 104.88
CA THR A 49 -119.50 74.63 106.02
C THR A 49 -118.32 73.74 105.62
N LYS A 50 -118.51 72.81 104.68
CA LYS A 50 -117.40 72.00 104.12
C LYS A 50 -116.39 72.86 103.34
N ILE A 51 -116.86 73.87 102.61
CA ILE A 51 -115.98 74.76 101.83
C ILE A 51 -115.16 75.66 102.76
N ARG A 52 -115.79 76.31 103.75
CA ARG A 52 -115.06 77.11 104.77
C ARG A 52 -113.97 76.30 105.48
N ASN A 53 -114.29 75.10 105.95
CA ASN A 53 -113.35 74.29 106.73
C ASN A 53 -112.11 73.84 105.93
N LYS A 54 -112.19 73.72 104.59
CA LYS A 54 -111.00 73.43 103.77
C LYS A 54 -110.08 74.64 103.63
N LEU A 55 -110.65 75.84 103.42
CA LEU A 55 -109.89 77.07 103.16
C LEU A 55 -109.23 77.66 104.41
N VAL A 56 -109.82 77.45 105.59
CA VAL A 56 -109.29 77.95 106.88
C VAL A 56 -108.35 76.93 107.57
N SER A 57 -108.09 75.77 106.94
CA SER A 57 -107.24 74.74 107.56
C SER A 57 -105.74 75.07 107.49
N GLU A 58 -105.05 74.86 108.62
CA GLU A 58 -103.61 75.09 108.81
C GLU A 58 -102.72 74.37 107.76
N ASN A 59 -103.20 73.22 107.25
CA ASN A 59 -102.56 72.45 106.19
C ASN A 59 -102.45 73.19 104.84
N ALA A 60 -103.27 74.20 104.58
CA ALA A 60 -103.17 75.00 103.36
C ALA A 60 -101.95 75.92 103.38
N LEU A 61 -101.64 76.52 104.53
CA LEU A 61 -100.54 77.47 104.69
C LEU A 61 -99.17 76.78 104.52
N ARG A 62 -99.00 75.61 105.13
CA ARG A 62 -97.73 74.85 105.09
C ARG A 62 -97.31 74.46 103.67
N LYS A 63 -98.27 74.03 102.83
CA LYS A 63 -98.03 73.70 101.41
C LYS A 63 -97.53 74.87 100.56
N SER A 64 -97.87 76.10 100.93
CA SER A 64 -97.39 77.31 100.24
C SER A 64 -95.89 77.52 100.45
N MET A 65 -95.40 77.29 101.67
CA MET A 65 -93.99 77.53 102.03
C MET A 65 -93.05 76.49 101.39
N ASP A 66 -93.42 75.20 101.42
CA ASP A 66 -92.60 74.12 100.84
C ASP A 66 -92.45 74.27 99.30
N ALA A 67 -93.48 74.79 98.63
CA ALA A 67 -93.46 75.04 97.19
C ALA A 67 -92.47 76.15 96.80
N TYR A 68 -92.26 77.16 97.65
CA TYR A 68 -91.32 78.24 97.40
C TYR A 68 -89.87 77.76 97.49
N ALA A 69 -89.51 77.03 98.56
CA ALA A 69 -88.17 76.49 98.75
C ALA A 69 -87.74 75.52 97.63
N SER A 70 -88.68 74.72 97.08
CA SER A 70 -88.41 73.81 95.96
C SER A 70 -88.05 74.52 94.64
N ARG A 71 -88.37 75.82 94.49
CA ARG A 71 -88.14 76.58 93.26
C ARG A 71 -86.67 77.01 93.10
N ASP A 72 -86.03 77.47 94.18
CA ASP A 72 -84.64 77.96 94.13
C ASP A 72 -83.62 76.86 93.82
N GLU A 73 -83.79 75.67 94.40
CA GLU A 73 -82.88 74.54 94.13
C GLU A 73 -82.98 74.02 92.68
N LYS A 74 -84.13 74.21 92.02
CA LYS A 74 -84.28 73.91 90.58
C LYS A 74 -83.51 74.92 89.72
N ALA A 75 -83.52 76.21 90.09
CA ALA A 75 -82.80 77.26 89.36
C ALA A 75 -81.28 77.05 89.37
N LYS A 76 -80.69 76.71 90.54
CA LYS A 76 -79.25 76.42 90.67
C LYS A 76 -78.80 75.26 89.77
N LYS A 77 -79.59 74.18 89.69
CA LYS A 77 -79.30 73.02 88.84
C LYS A 77 -79.36 73.36 87.35
N ALA A 78 -80.32 74.18 86.93
CA ALA A 78 -80.42 74.64 85.53
C ALA A 78 -79.19 75.47 85.09
N ALA A 79 -78.68 76.35 85.96
CA ALA A 79 -77.48 77.15 85.66
C ALA A 79 -76.21 76.29 85.48
N SER A 80 -76.06 75.21 86.27
CA SER A 80 -74.94 74.26 86.11
C SER A 80 -75.01 73.52 84.76
N LEU A 81 -76.21 73.09 84.35
CA LEU A 81 -76.44 72.45 83.05
C LEU A 81 -76.07 73.38 81.88
N HIS A 82 -76.43 74.67 81.98
CA HIS A 82 -76.12 75.67 80.95
C HIS A 82 -74.61 75.82 80.73
N ARG A 83 -73.84 76.00 81.81
CA ARG A 83 -72.36 76.09 81.74
C ARG A 83 -71.72 74.85 81.11
N ARG A 84 -72.30 73.66 81.29
CA ARG A 84 -71.82 72.42 80.67
C ARG A 84 -72.15 72.36 79.16
N ARG A 85 -73.32 72.86 78.76
CA ARG A 85 -73.71 72.98 77.34
C ARG A 85 -72.84 73.98 76.58
N GLU A 86 -72.57 75.14 77.16
CA GLU A 86 -71.69 76.17 76.57
C GLU A 86 -70.26 75.66 76.33
N LYS A 87 -69.70 74.87 77.28
CA LYS A 87 -68.40 74.21 77.06
C LYS A 87 -68.42 73.19 75.90
N LEU A 88 -69.48 72.39 75.80
CA LEU A 88 -69.62 71.40 74.72
C LEU A 88 -69.78 72.09 73.36
N GLN A 89 -70.55 73.18 73.30
CA GLN A 89 -70.77 73.94 72.08
C GLN A 89 -69.45 74.51 71.50
N LYS A 90 -68.55 75.01 72.36
CA LYS A 90 -67.24 75.51 71.91
C LYS A 90 -66.37 74.42 71.28
N LEU A 91 -66.25 73.25 71.93
CA LEU A 91 -65.48 72.14 71.38
C LEU A 91 -65.99 71.68 70.01
N LEU A 92 -67.31 71.63 69.82
CA LEU A 92 -67.91 71.27 68.54
C LEU A 92 -67.71 72.35 67.44
N GLN A 93 -67.56 73.61 67.82
CA GLN A 93 -67.20 74.69 66.88
C GLN A 93 -65.74 74.59 66.48
N ASP A 94 -64.83 74.40 67.45
CA ASP A 94 -63.40 74.22 67.20
C ASP A 94 -63.13 73.01 66.27
N GLU A 95 -63.84 71.89 66.45
CA GLU A 95 -63.78 70.72 65.55
C GLU A 95 -64.28 71.04 64.12
N ALA A 96 -65.40 71.76 63.99
CA ALA A 96 -65.96 72.12 62.70
C ALA A 96 -65.03 73.02 61.86
N ASP A 97 -64.40 74.03 62.50
CA ASP A 97 -63.47 74.95 61.86
C ASP A 97 -62.21 74.24 61.34
N VAL A 98 -61.73 73.21 62.05
CA VAL A 98 -60.60 72.38 61.61
C VAL A 98 -60.97 71.60 60.34
N PHE A 99 -62.13 70.94 60.30
CA PHE A 99 -62.55 70.18 59.11
C PHE A 99 -62.80 71.08 57.89
N GLU A 100 -63.34 72.29 58.06
CA GLU A 100 -63.44 73.26 56.97
C GLU A 100 -62.08 73.65 56.38
N ALA A 101 -61.06 73.83 57.23
CA ALA A 101 -59.71 74.18 56.78
C ALA A 101 -59.05 73.06 55.96
N GLU A 102 -59.31 71.79 56.28
CA GLU A 102 -58.80 70.63 55.53
C GLU A 102 -59.49 70.50 54.15
N LEU A 103 -60.82 70.63 54.11
CA LEU A 103 -61.58 70.58 52.85
C LEU A 103 -61.15 71.67 51.85
N ARG A 104 -60.89 72.89 52.34
CA ARG A 104 -60.41 74.01 51.50
C ARG A 104 -59.02 73.73 50.91
N LYS A 105 -58.11 73.08 51.65
CA LYS A 105 -56.77 72.71 51.14
C LYS A 105 -56.84 71.64 50.05
N LEU A 106 -57.72 70.64 50.19
CA LEU A 106 -57.90 69.57 49.20
C LEU A 106 -58.48 70.09 47.87
N SER A 107 -59.38 71.08 47.92
CA SER A 107 -60.01 71.68 46.72
C SER A 107 -59.00 72.32 45.75
N LEU A 108 -57.94 72.94 46.27
CA LEU A 108 -56.92 73.64 45.46
C LEU A 108 -56.04 72.68 44.63
N GLY A 109 -55.88 71.43 45.04
CA GLY A 109 -55.02 70.44 44.37
C GLY A 109 -55.61 69.83 43.08
N ASN A 110 -56.94 69.86 42.90
CA ASN A 110 -57.59 69.24 41.75
C ASN A 110 -57.52 70.12 40.49
N TYR A 111 -57.57 71.45 40.62
CA TYR A 111 -57.59 72.36 39.48
C TYR A 111 -56.22 72.46 38.76
N SER A 112 -55.13 72.51 39.53
CA SER A 112 -53.75 72.48 38.99
C SER A 112 -53.46 71.19 38.23
N ARG A 113 -53.80 70.03 38.81
CA ARG A 113 -53.60 68.70 38.20
C ARG A 113 -54.32 68.57 36.85
N ILE A 114 -55.53 69.12 36.70
CA ILE A 114 -56.26 69.11 35.43
C ILE A 114 -55.57 69.99 34.37
N LYS A 115 -55.03 71.15 34.77
CA LYS A 115 -54.29 72.05 33.86
C LYS A 115 -53.00 71.42 33.35
N GLU A 116 -52.22 70.77 34.23
CA GLU A 116 -51.02 70.02 33.83
C GLU A 116 -51.33 68.87 32.88
N MET A 117 -52.42 68.12 33.13
CA MET A 117 -52.85 67.04 32.23
C MET A 117 -53.21 67.56 30.84
N LYS A 118 -53.90 68.72 30.73
CA LYS A 118 -54.18 69.36 29.44
C LYS A 118 -52.90 69.72 28.70
N GLN A 119 -51.97 70.42 29.35
CA GLN A 119 -50.68 70.79 28.76
C GLN A 119 -49.87 69.57 28.29
N LYS A 120 -49.84 68.48 29.07
CA LYS A 120 -49.21 67.21 28.66
C LYS A 120 -49.89 66.60 27.44
N THR A 121 -51.23 66.63 27.35
CA THR A 121 -51.94 66.14 26.15
C THR A 121 -51.75 67.02 24.92
N GLU A 122 -51.59 68.33 25.09
CA GLU A 122 -51.31 69.28 24.00
C GLU A 122 -49.89 69.09 23.46
N ALA A 123 -48.89 68.96 24.34
CA ALA A 123 -47.51 68.64 23.94
C ALA A 123 -47.39 67.27 23.25
N LEU A 124 -48.15 66.26 23.69
CA LEU A 124 -48.20 64.96 23.00
C LEU A 124 -48.93 65.04 21.64
N LYS A 125 -49.86 65.99 21.44
CA LYS A 125 -50.47 66.23 20.13
C LYS A 125 -49.49 66.95 19.19
N SER A 126 -48.81 68.01 19.65
CA SER A 126 -47.84 68.74 18.81
C SER A 126 -46.68 67.82 18.38
N ALA A 127 -46.10 67.03 19.29
CA ALA A 127 -45.04 66.08 18.94
C ALA A 127 -45.50 64.98 17.96
N ARG A 128 -46.79 64.57 18.00
CA ARG A 128 -47.39 63.66 17.01
C ARG A 128 -47.68 64.34 15.67
N GLU A 129 -47.87 65.65 15.66
CA GLU A 129 -48.03 66.44 14.43
C GLU A 129 -46.70 66.74 13.76
N GLU A 130 -45.67 67.07 14.54
CA GLU A 130 -44.29 67.22 14.08
C GLU A 130 -43.76 65.94 13.44
N LYS A 131 -43.91 64.77 14.11
CA LYS A 131 -43.55 63.48 13.50
C LYS A 131 -44.34 63.15 12.24
N ARG A 132 -45.62 63.53 12.17
CA ARG A 132 -46.42 63.36 10.95
C ARG A 132 -45.97 64.29 9.81
N LYS A 133 -45.51 65.51 10.13
CA LYS A 133 -44.89 66.43 9.16
C LYS A 133 -43.56 65.89 8.66
N GLN A 134 -42.66 65.46 9.54
CA GLN A 134 -41.38 64.84 9.18
C GLN A 134 -41.57 63.63 8.25
N ILE A 135 -42.44 62.68 8.60
CA ILE A 135 -42.74 61.52 7.74
C ILE A 135 -43.38 61.94 6.40
N ALA A 136 -44.16 63.03 6.38
CA ALA A 136 -44.70 63.56 5.13
C ALA A 136 -43.61 64.23 4.28
N GLU A 137 -42.70 64.98 4.89
CA GLU A 137 -41.56 65.63 4.24
C GLU A 137 -40.58 64.59 3.67
N GLU A 138 -40.22 63.56 4.44
CA GLU A 138 -39.42 62.41 4.01
C GLU A 138 -40.06 61.70 2.81
N LYS A 139 -41.35 61.36 2.89
CA LYS A 139 -42.06 60.69 1.78
C LYS A 139 -42.25 61.57 0.55
N MET A 140 -42.41 62.89 0.72
CA MET A 140 -42.45 63.83 -0.41
C MET A 140 -41.07 63.97 -1.04
N TYR A 141 -39.99 63.88 -0.26
CA TYR A 141 -38.62 63.86 -0.75
C TYR A 141 -38.28 62.56 -1.48
N GLU A 142 -38.64 61.39 -0.93
CA GLU A 142 -38.53 60.09 -1.61
C GLU A 142 -39.31 60.09 -2.93
N HIS A 143 -40.59 60.50 -2.90
CA HIS A 143 -41.42 60.58 -4.09
C HIS A 143 -40.89 61.59 -5.12
N TRP A 144 -40.28 62.71 -4.69
CA TRP A 144 -39.58 63.63 -5.59
C TRP A 144 -38.33 62.97 -6.19
N LYS A 145 -37.53 62.27 -5.37
CA LYS A 145 -36.31 61.58 -5.81
C LYS A 145 -36.61 60.53 -6.88
N GLU A 146 -37.59 59.66 -6.63
CA GLU A 146 -37.99 58.58 -7.53
C GLU A 146 -38.59 59.09 -8.85
N ASN A 147 -39.38 60.17 -8.80
CA ASN A 147 -40.04 60.70 -9.99
C ASN A 147 -39.17 61.66 -10.81
N ASN A 148 -38.13 62.28 -10.22
CA ASN A 148 -37.24 63.18 -10.95
C ASN A 148 -36.53 62.44 -12.10
N PRO A 149 -36.67 62.89 -13.37
CA PRO A 149 -36.05 62.22 -14.51
C PRO A 149 -34.52 62.33 -14.53
N GLU A 150 -33.95 63.41 -13.98
CA GLU A 150 -32.50 63.64 -13.94
C GLU A 150 -31.81 62.66 -12.98
N LEU A 151 -32.42 62.43 -11.81
CA LEU A 151 -31.90 61.47 -10.82
C LEU A 151 -32.02 60.02 -11.31
N ARG A 152 -33.10 59.67 -12.02
CA ARG A 152 -33.24 58.34 -12.66
C ARG A 152 -32.24 58.14 -13.81
N ALA A 153 -31.91 59.18 -14.56
CA ALA A 153 -30.85 59.13 -15.56
C ALA A 153 -29.49 58.89 -14.88
N LEU A 154 -29.16 59.66 -13.84
CA LEU A 154 -27.93 59.50 -13.07
C LEU A 154 -27.80 58.12 -12.42
N GLU A 155 -28.85 57.58 -11.79
CA GLU A 155 -28.85 56.22 -11.24
C GLU A 155 -28.66 55.15 -12.35
N SER A 156 -29.21 55.39 -13.55
CA SER A 156 -28.99 54.51 -14.70
C SER A 156 -27.56 54.58 -15.25
N ASP A 157 -26.95 55.76 -15.25
CA ASP A 157 -25.58 55.97 -15.73
C ASP A 157 -24.55 55.43 -14.74
N LEU A 158 -24.72 55.66 -13.44
CA LEU A 158 -23.92 55.01 -12.38
C LEU A 158 -24.03 53.48 -12.45
N HIS A 159 -25.22 52.94 -12.75
CA HIS A 159 -25.38 51.50 -12.96
C HIS A 159 -24.66 51.00 -14.21
N ARG A 160 -24.66 51.76 -15.31
CA ARG A 160 -23.89 51.44 -16.52
C ARG A 160 -22.39 51.46 -16.25
N GLU A 161 -21.88 52.47 -15.56
CA GLU A 161 -20.48 52.57 -15.15
C GLU A 161 -20.08 51.35 -14.31
N HIS A 162 -20.86 51.00 -13.28
CA HIS A 162 -20.62 49.81 -12.47
C HIS A 162 -20.63 48.50 -13.27
N VAL A 163 -21.52 48.35 -14.25
CA VAL A 163 -21.55 47.17 -15.15
C VAL A 163 -20.33 47.14 -16.06
N ILE A 164 -19.88 48.29 -16.57
CA ILE A 164 -18.68 48.41 -17.40
C ILE A 164 -17.42 48.07 -16.59
N GLU A 165 -17.31 48.58 -15.36
CA GLU A 165 -16.24 48.23 -14.41
C GLU A 165 -16.24 46.74 -14.12
N ALA A 166 -17.39 46.16 -13.74
CA ALA A 166 -17.53 44.73 -13.45
C ALA A 166 -17.21 43.84 -14.67
N TRP A 167 -17.49 44.29 -15.90
CA TRP A 167 -17.09 43.60 -17.13
C TRP A 167 -15.60 43.76 -17.44
N GLY A 168 -14.99 44.90 -17.14
CA GLY A 168 -13.54 45.12 -17.19
C GLY A 168 -12.83 44.13 -16.25
N ASP A 169 -13.20 44.16 -14.98
CA ASP A 169 -12.84 43.21 -13.92
C ASP A 169 -12.94 41.74 -14.36
N GLN A 170 -14.07 41.35 -14.95
CA GLN A 170 -14.28 39.98 -15.44
C GLN A 170 -13.37 39.64 -16.62
N THR A 171 -13.09 40.61 -17.49
CA THR A 171 -12.22 40.45 -18.65
C THR A 171 -10.76 40.33 -18.24
N GLU A 172 -10.31 41.15 -17.28
CA GLU A 172 -8.96 41.07 -16.72
C GLU A 172 -8.73 39.74 -16.00
N ARG A 173 -9.64 39.33 -15.10
CA ARG A 173 -9.59 37.99 -14.46
C ARG A 173 -9.53 36.86 -15.49
N LYS A 174 -10.31 36.92 -16.57
CA LYS A 174 -10.25 35.94 -17.68
C LYS A 174 -8.92 35.97 -18.45
N GLN A 175 -8.27 37.13 -18.57
CA GLN A 175 -6.94 37.23 -19.17
C GLN A 175 -5.84 36.71 -18.24
N GLU A 176 -5.95 36.93 -16.93
CA GLU A 176 -5.04 36.40 -15.92
C GLU A 176 -5.10 34.87 -15.86
N VAL A 177 -6.30 34.30 -15.73
CA VAL A 177 -6.51 32.84 -15.79
C VAL A 177 -5.90 32.26 -17.08
N LYS A 178 -6.13 32.87 -18.25
CA LYS A 178 -5.50 32.43 -19.51
C LYS A 178 -3.97 32.56 -19.54
N LYS A 179 -3.38 33.51 -18.82
CA LYS A 179 -1.92 33.62 -18.68
C LYS A 179 -1.39 32.53 -17.75
N GLU A 180 -2.15 32.14 -16.72
CA GLU A 180 -1.80 31.06 -15.80
C GLU A 180 -1.95 29.68 -16.46
N GLU A 181 -3.06 29.43 -17.15
CA GLU A 181 -3.29 28.24 -17.99
C GLU A 181 -2.11 28.03 -18.95
N LYS A 182 -1.70 29.06 -19.71
CA LYS A 182 -0.55 28.99 -20.61
C LYS A 182 0.78 28.70 -19.90
N LYS A 183 1.00 29.25 -18.70
CA LYS A 183 2.20 28.93 -17.88
C LYS A 183 2.17 27.48 -17.40
N VAL A 184 0.98 26.94 -17.08
CA VAL A 184 0.77 25.56 -16.67
C VAL A 184 0.95 24.60 -17.85
N GLU A 185 0.39 24.91 -19.02
CA GLU A 185 0.63 24.19 -20.28
C GLU A 185 2.13 24.15 -20.62
N GLN A 186 2.84 25.28 -20.50
CA GLN A 186 4.29 25.34 -20.72
C GLN A 186 5.08 24.48 -19.73
N LYS A 187 4.68 24.45 -18.45
CA LYS A 187 5.30 23.55 -17.46
C LYS A 187 5.09 22.09 -17.82
N PHE A 188 3.86 21.68 -18.13
CA PHE A 188 3.56 20.31 -18.54
C PHE A 188 4.27 19.91 -19.85
N ALA A 189 4.40 20.82 -20.82
CA ALA A 189 5.17 20.58 -22.03
C ALA A 189 6.67 20.37 -21.74
N ASN A 190 7.25 21.17 -20.84
CA ASN A 190 8.64 21.01 -20.41
C ASN A 190 8.85 19.71 -19.63
N GLU A 191 7.96 19.37 -18.69
CA GLU A 191 7.98 18.10 -17.95
C GLU A 191 7.87 16.88 -18.87
N TYR A 192 7.04 16.97 -19.92
CA TYR A 192 6.91 15.94 -20.95
C TYR A 192 8.19 15.79 -21.79
N GLU A 193 8.80 16.88 -22.24
CA GLU A 193 10.07 16.82 -22.98
C GLU A 193 11.22 16.33 -22.09
N GLU A 194 11.28 16.71 -20.82
CA GLU A 194 12.21 16.13 -19.86
C GLU A 194 12.01 14.62 -19.69
N ALA A 195 10.76 14.16 -19.54
CA ALA A 195 10.44 12.74 -19.42
C ALA A 195 10.83 11.97 -20.69
N ARG A 196 10.58 12.56 -21.88
CA ARG A 196 10.98 12.03 -23.19
C ARG A 196 12.50 11.93 -23.33
N LEU A 197 13.24 12.98 -22.96
CA LEU A 197 14.71 12.98 -22.99
C LEU A 197 15.28 11.94 -22.02
N LYS A 198 14.75 11.85 -20.79
CA LYS A 198 15.13 10.82 -19.81
C LYS A 198 14.81 9.40 -20.32
N ALA A 199 13.71 9.21 -21.03
CA ALA A 199 13.38 7.92 -21.65
C ALA A 199 14.38 7.54 -22.77
N ILE A 200 14.73 8.49 -23.64
CA ILE A 200 15.76 8.29 -24.70
C ILE A 200 17.12 8.00 -24.08
N GLU A 201 17.51 8.73 -23.02
CA GLU A 201 18.77 8.50 -22.32
C GLU A 201 18.80 7.11 -21.64
N ASN A 202 17.70 6.68 -21.02
CA ASN A 202 17.57 5.34 -20.45
C ASN A 202 17.64 4.23 -21.50
N ILE A 203 17.17 4.47 -22.73
CA ILE A 203 17.34 3.53 -23.86
C ILE A 203 18.82 3.47 -24.24
N ARG A 204 19.47 4.63 -24.47
CA ARG A 204 20.90 4.70 -24.81
C ARG A 204 21.79 4.02 -23.77
N ARG A 205 21.56 4.28 -22.48
CA ARG A 205 22.30 3.63 -21.38
C ARG A 205 22.16 2.11 -21.40
N LYS A 206 20.99 1.57 -21.75
CA LYS A 206 20.76 0.12 -21.92
C LYS A 206 21.46 -0.43 -23.16
N GLU A 207 21.46 0.32 -24.27
CA GLU A 207 22.20 -0.04 -25.48
C GLU A 207 23.72 -0.05 -25.22
N GLU A 208 24.25 0.97 -24.54
CA GLU A 208 25.65 1.02 -24.10
C GLU A 208 26.02 -0.12 -23.15
N GLN A 209 25.12 -0.51 -22.23
CA GLN A 209 25.31 -1.69 -21.38
C GLN A 209 25.37 -2.98 -22.20
N LYS A 210 24.42 -3.18 -23.14
CA LYS A 210 24.45 -4.33 -24.06
C LYS A 210 25.74 -4.39 -24.88
N VAL A 211 26.20 -3.25 -25.43
CA VAL A 211 27.45 -3.20 -26.19
C VAL A 211 28.67 -3.52 -25.32
N LYS A 212 28.71 -3.07 -24.06
CA LYS A 212 29.78 -3.45 -23.11
C LYS A 212 29.75 -4.94 -22.80
N GLU A 213 28.59 -5.51 -22.51
CA GLU A 213 28.42 -6.95 -22.32
C GLU A 213 28.84 -7.75 -23.57
N GLU A 214 28.53 -7.28 -24.78
CA GLU A 214 28.96 -7.91 -26.02
C GLU A 214 30.48 -7.84 -26.23
N ILE A 215 31.12 -6.72 -25.86
CA ILE A 215 32.59 -6.58 -25.87
C ILE A 215 33.22 -7.53 -24.85
N GLU A 216 32.73 -7.58 -23.62
CA GLU A 216 33.21 -8.47 -22.56
C GLU A 216 33.07 -9.95 -22.95
N ARG A 217 31.89 -10.35 -23.47
CA ARG A 217 31.65 -11.70 -24.03
C ARG A 217 32.61 -12.00 -25.18
N ALA A 218 32.86 -11.06 -26.08
CA ALA A 218 33.80 -11.22 -27.19
C ALA A 218 35.27 -11.29 -26.73
N GLU A 219 35.66 -10.61 -25.65
CA GLU A 219 36.98 -10.73 -25.04
C GLU A 219 37.18 -12.08 -24.34
N ILE A 220 36.15 -12.59 -23.65
CA ILE A 220 36.18 -13.94 -23.06
C ILE A 220 36.33 -14.99 -24.17
N LEU A 221 35.53 -14.91 -25.24
CA LEU A 221 35.65 -15.81 -26.39
C LEU A 221 37.03 -15.72 -27.06
N LYS A 222 37.62 -14.51 -27.19
CA LYS A 222 38.99 -14.36 -27.70
C LYS A 222 40.03 -15.04 -26.81
N LYS A 223 39.90 -14.95 -25.48
CA LYS A 223 40.78 -15.63 -24.52
C LYS A 223 40.65 -17.15 -24.65
N GLN A 224 39.43 -17.68 -24.69
CA GLN A 224 39.17 -19.11 -24.91
C GLN A 224 39.74 -19.60 -26.26
N MET A 225 39.61 -18.81 -27.34
CA MET A 225 40.24 -19.13 -28.63
C MET A 225 41.78 -19.08 -28.60
N GLN A 226 42.37 -18.19 -27.81
CA GLN A 226 43.83 -18.14 -27.62
C GLN A 226 44.33 -19.34 -26.81
N GLU A 227 43.60 -19.72 -25.76
CA GLU A 227 43.88 -20.91 -24.96
C GLU A 227 43.75 -22.19 -25.79
N LEU A 228 42.69 -22.33 -26.60
CA LEU A 228 42.52 -23.46 -27.51
C LEU A 228 43.69 -23.55 -28.51
N LYS A 229 44.15 -22.43 -29.07
CA LYS A 229 45.35 -22.39 -29.93
C LYS A 229 46.62 -22.80 -29.19
N ALA A 230 46.84 -22.33 -27.97
CA ALA A 230 48.00 -22.71 -27.17
C ALA A 230 47.99 -24.23 -26.88
N ARG A 231 46.82 -24.82 -26.66
CA ARG A 231 46.65 -26.28 -26.51
C ARG A 231 46.84 -27.04 -27.83
N GLU A 232 46.47 -26.47 -28.97
CA GLU A 232 46.79 -27.04 -30.30
C GLU A 232 48.29 -26.98 -30.61
N GLU A 233 48.99 -25.91 -30.20
CA GLU A 233 50.44 -25.80 -30.26
C GLU A 233 51.13 -26.82 -29.34
N ALA A 234 50.62 -27.02 -28.12
CA ALA A 234 51.10 -28.04 -27.18
C ALA A 234 50.88 -29.46 -27.72
N ALA A 235 49.70 -29.76 -28.27
CA ALA A 235 49.42 -31.05 -28.92
C ALA A 235 50.32 -31.28 -30.15
N ALA A 236 50.65 -30.22 -30.90
CA ALA A 236 51.62 -30.30 -31.99
C ALA A 236 53.06 -30.50 -31.49
N ALA A 237 53.41 -30.04 -30.29
CA ALA A 237 54.70 -30.34 -29.64
C ALA A 237 54.76 -31.80 -29.20
N LEU A 238 53.74 -32.32 -28.49
CA LEU A 238 53.69 -33.72 -28.07
C LEU A 238 53.76 -34.70 -29.26
N LYS A 239 53.13 -34.36 -30.40
CA LYS A 239 53.27 -35.16 -31.63
C LYS A 239 54.67 -35.17 -32.22
N ARG A 240 55.43 -34.08 -32.12
CA ARG A 240 56.84 -34.07 -32.54
C ARG A 240 57.69 -34.92 -31.62
N GLU A 241 57.40 -34.93 -30.32
CA GLU A 241 58.05 -35.84 -29.38
C GLU A 241 57.69 -37.30 -29.65
N GLU A 242 56.43 -37.60 -29.98
CA GLU A 242 55.99 -38.95 -30.42
C GLU A 242 56.77 -39.40 -31.67
N GLU A 243 56.88 -38.54 -32.70
CA GLU A 243 57.74 -38.80 -33.88
C GLU A 243 59.23 -38.99 -33.51
N GLU A 244 59.75 -38.28 -32.50
CA GLU A 244 61.13 -38.45 -32.03
C GLU A 244 61.32 -39.79 -31.30
N ILE A 245 60.35 -40.19 -30.50
CA ILE A 245 60.29 -41.49 -29.80
C ILE A 245 60.25 -42.63 -30.83
N GLU A 246 59.37 -42.56 -31.84
CA GLU A 246 59.33 -43.54 -32.94
C GLU A 246 60.68 -43.65 -33.68
N ARG A 247 61.35 -42.51 -33.94
CA ARG A 247 62.70 -42.49 -34.53
C ARG A 247 63.74 -43.13 -33.63
N GLU A 248 63.62 -43.02 -32.31
CA GLU A 248 64.50 -43.69 -31.35
C GLU A 248 64.22 -45.20 -31.27
N GLU A 249 62.96 -45.63 -31.25
CA GLU A 249 62.57 -47.04 -31.31
C GLU A 249 63.09 -47.72 -32.59
N TRP A 250 62.93 -47.08 -33.74
CA TRP A 250 63.42 -47.59 -35.02
C TRP A 250 64.94 -47.74 -35.05
N LYS A 251 65.69 -46.74 -34.55
CA LYS A 251 67.16 -46.85 -34.38
C LYS A 251 67.54 -47.99 -33.44
N LEU A 252 66.78 -48.19 -32.36
CA LEU A 252 67.04 -49.27 -31.41
C LEU A 252 66.82 -50.65 -32.04
N GLU A 253 65.77 -50.83 -32.86
CA GLU A 253 65.55 -52.09 -33.58
C GLU A 253 66.58 -52.31 -34.70
N GLN A 254 67.05 -51.26 -35.38
CA GLN A 254 68.19 -51.37 -36.29
C GLN A 254 69.45 -51.87 -35.58
N LEU A 255 69.80 -51.31 -34.42
CA LEU A 255 70.94 -51.76 -33.63
C LEU A 255 70.79 -53.22 -33.17
N LYS A 256 69.57 -53.63 -32.78
CA LYS A 256 69.24 -55.04 -32.47
C LYS A 256 69.40 -55.95 -33.70
N GLU A 257 68.97 -55.53 -34.89
CA GLU A 257 69.16 -56.27 -36.14
C GLU A 257 70.63 -56.38 -36.56
N GLU A 258 71.38 -55.28 -36.54
CA GLU A 258 72.81 -55.27 -36.82
C GLU A 258 73.55 -56.22 -35.88
N ARG A 259 73.17 -56.24 -34.60
CA ARG A 259 73.72 -57.17 -33.63
C ARG A 259 73.39 -58.63 -33.95
N LYS A 260 72.12 -58.95 -34.28
CA LYS A 260 71.71 -60.28 -34.76
C LYS A 260 72.53 -60.72 -35.98
N LYS A 261 72.72 -59.84 -36.97
CA LYS A 261 73.52 -60.08 -38.18
C LYS A 261 74.99 -60.37 -37.86
N ILE A 262 75.61 -59.62 -36.95
CA ILE A 262 76.99 -59.85 -36.47
C ILE A 262 77.11 -61.22 -35.77
N GLU A 263 76.14 -61.59 -34.95
CA GLU A 263 76.13 -62.88 -34.25
C GLU A 263 75.93 -64.06 -35.21
N GLU A 264 75.09 -63.93 -36.24
CA GLU A 264 74.98 -64.91 -37.32
C GLU A 264 76.28 -65.07 -38.13
N GLN A 265 76.93 -63.96 -38.50
CA GLN A 265 78.21 -64.00 -39.20
C GLN A 265 79.28 -64.71 -38.36
N ARG A 266 79.30 -64.46 -37.05
CA ARG A 266 80.19 -65.16 -36.10
C ARG A 266 79.89 -66.66 -36.03
N LYS A 267 78.62 -67.06 -35.86
CA LYS A 267 78.19 -68.48 -35.87
C LYS A 267 78.58 -69.18 -37.19
N LYS A 268 78.41 -68.51 -38.34
CA LYS A 268 78.87 -69.02 -39.65
C LYS A 268 80.40 -69.17 -39.69
N GLY A 269 81.15 -68.20 -39.16
CA GLY A 269 82.62 -68.27 -39.07
C GLY A 269 83.17 -69.30 -38.07
N GLU A 270 82.43 -69.62 -37.01
CA GLU A 270 82.70 -70.73 -36.09
C GLU A 270 82.45 -72.08 -36.80
N LEU A 271 81.31 -72.23 -37.48
CA LEU A 271 80.99 -73.42 -38.28
C LEU A 271 82.00 -73.67 -39.41
N HIS A 272 82.41 -72.63 -40.15
CA HIS A 272 83.44 -72.75 -41.18
C HIS A 272 84.79 -73.22 -40.60
N ARG A 273 85.19 -72.73 -39.43
CA ARG A 273 86.41 -73.18 -38.74
C ARG A 273 86.32 -74.65 -38.33
N PHE A 274 85.19 -75.07 -37.77
CA PHE A 274 84.92 -76.47 -37.41
C PHE A 274 85.01 -77.39 -38.64
N LEU A 275 84.30 -77.06 -39.73
CA LEU A 275 84.32 -77.82 -40.97
C LEU A 275 85.72 -77.89 -41.59
N HIS A 276 86.47 -76.78 -41.62
CA HIS A 276 87.84 -76.76 -42.11
C HIS A 276 88.75 -77.68 -41.28
N HIS A 277 88.58 -77.74 -39.96
CA HIS A 277 89.33 -78.65 -39.10
C HIS A 277 89.02 -80.13 -39.42
N GLN A 278 87.74 -80.47 -39.66
CA GLN A 278 87.33 -81.82 -40.08
C GLN A 278 87.94 -82.21 -41.43
N TYR A 279 87.84 -81.35 -42.46
CA TYR A 279 88.46 -81.59 -43.76
C TYR A 279 89.99 -81.73 -43.66
N LYS A 280 90.65 -80.89 -42.87
CA LYS A 280 92.11 -80.98 -42.64
C LYS A 280 92.50 -82.30 -41.96
N ALA A 281 91.71 -82.78 -41.01
CA ALA A 281 91.91 -84.08 -40.37
C ALA A 281 91.63 -85.27 -41.31
N GLN A 282 90.68 -85.15 -42.24
CA GLN A 282 90.44 -86.15 -43.28
C GLN A 282 91.57 -86.20 -44.31
N MET A 283 92.03 -85.05 -44.79
CA MET A 283 93.16 -84.95 -45.74
C MET A 283 94.46 -85.48 -45.12
N ARG A 284 94.74 -85.20 -43.85
CA ARG A 284 95.87 -85.80 -43.11
C ARG A 284 95.79 -87.32 -43.08
N ARG A 285 94.62 -87.91 -42.78
CA ARG A 285 94.43 -89.37 -42.80
C ARG A 285 94.68 -89.97 -44.18
N ARG A 286 94.22 -89.34 -45.27
CA ARG A 286 94.51 -89.85 -46.63
C ARG A 286 95.98 -89.67 -47.02
N ALA A 287 96.62 -88.58 -46.60
CA ALA A 287 98.06 -88.38 -46.82
C ALA A 287 98.91 -89.43 -46.07
N GLN A 288 98.54 -89.78 -44.83
CA GLN A 288 99.18 -90.86 -44.06
C GLN A 288 99.05 -92.21 -44.77
N GLN A 289 97.86 -92.56 -45.26
CA GLN A 289 97.68 -93.79 -46.07
C GLN A 289 98.57 -93.81 -47.31
N ILE A 290 98.68 -92.69 -48.05
CA ILE A 290 99.55 -92.61 -49.23
C ILE A 290 101.04 -92.68 -48.84
N GLN A 291 101.43 -92.14 -47.69
CA GLN A 291 102.80 -92.31 -47.16
C GLN A 291 103.08 -93.77 -46.80
N GLU A 292 102.13 -94.48 -46.17
CA GLU A 292 102.23 -95.92 -45.88
C GLU A 292 102.30 -96.76 -47.16
N GLU A 293 101.47 -96.46 -48.18
CA GLU A 293 101.51 -97.05 -49.52
C GLU A 293 102.91 -96.86 -50.15
N LEU A 294 103.43 -95.62 -50.21
CA LEU A 294 104.75 -95.29 -50.77
C LEU A 294 105.93 -95.87 -49.97
N GLU A 295 105.82 -95.97 -48.65
CA GLU A 295 106.83 -96.64 -47.83
C GLU A 295 106.91 -98.14 -48.12
N ASN A 296 105.76 -98.78 -48.38
CA ASN A 296 105.73 -100.19 -48.77
C ASN A 296 106.33 -100.39 -50.18
N ASP A 297 106.00 -99.52 -51.14
CA ASP A 297 106.63 -99.54 -52.46
C ASP A 297 108.16 -99.30 -52.37
N HIS A 298 108.59 -98.37 -51.51
CA HIS A 298 110.01 -98.12 -51.25
C HIS A 298 110.71 -99.33 -50.59
N ARG A 299 110.02 -100.08 -49.71
CA ARG A 299 110.52 -101.36 -49.16
C ARG A 299 110.66 -102.41 -50.27
N ILE A 300 109.72 -102.51 -51.20
CA ILE A 300 109.80 -103.41 -52.36
C ILE A 300 110.98 -103.05 -53.26
N LEU A 301 111.15 -101.76 -53.59
CA LEU A 301 112.29 -101.28 -54.38
C LEU A 301 113.62 -101.52 -53.68
N LYS A 302 113.71 -101.35 -52.36
CA LYS A 302 114.90 -101.71 -51.57
C LYS A 302 115.21 -103.20 -51.60
N MET A 303 114.18 -104.07 -51.54
CA MET A 303 114.39 -105.51 -51.69
C MET A 303 114.92 -105.86 -53.09
N LEU A 304 114.41 -105.22 -54.15
CA LEU A 304 114.93 -105.37 -55.51
C LEU A 304 116.36 -104.85 -55.64
N GLU A 305 116.68 -103.69 -55.05
CA GLU A 305 118.04 -103.14 -55.01
C GLU A 305 119.01 -104.09 -54.28
N VAL A 306 118.60 -104.71 -53.17
CA VAL A 306 119.42 -105.73 -52.48
C VAL A 306 119.63 -106.96 -53.35
N GLU A 307 118.61 -107.44 -54.07
CA GLU A 307 118.75 -108.56 -55.02
C GLU A 307 119.60 -108.20 -56.26
N GLU A 308 119.58 -106.95 -56.71
CA GLU A 308 120.39 -106.48 -57.83
C GLU A 308 121.84 -106.18 -57.42
N GLN A 309 122.06 -105.67 -56.20
CA GLN A 309 123.40 -105.59 -55.59
C GLN A 309 123.99 -106.99 -55.38
N ARG A 310 123.21 -107.97 -54.91
CA ARG A 310 123.61 -109.40 -54.86
C ARG A 310 124.02 -109.96 -56.24
N ARG A 311 123.44 -109.45 -57.34
CA ARG A 311 123.87 -109.79 -58.72
C ARG A 311 125.13 -109.05 -59.16
N GLN A 312 125.37 -107.83 -58.68
CA GLN A 312 126.56 -107.02 -59.00
C GLN A 312 127.79 -107.35 -58.12
N GLU A 313 127.62 -108.04 -56.99
CA GLU A 313 128.67 -108.33 -55.99
C GLU A 313 129.80 -109.31 -56.41
N VAL A 314 129.78 -109.78 -57.66
CA VAL A 314 130.74 -110.75 -58.22
C VAL A 314 132.14 -110.15 -58.45
N GLU A 315 132.31 -108.82 -58.50
CA GLU A 315 133.64 -108.22 -58.78
C GLU A 315 134.26 -107.36 -57.66
N THR A 316 135.45 -107.83 -57.23
CA THR A 316 136.52 -107.16 -56.47
C THR A 316 136.33 -106.91 -54.96
N GLU A 317 137.33 -107.32 -54.18
CA GLU A 317 137.33 -107.25 -52.70
C GLU A 317 137.95 -105.97 -52.11
N ARG A 318 138.74 -105.22 -52.90
CA ARG A 318 139.39 -104.00 -52.39
C ARG A 318 138.45 -102.81 -52.25
N GLN A 319 137.34 -102.80 -52.99
CA GLN A 319 136.25 -101.84 -52.77
C GLN A 319 135.36 -102.22 -51.58
N LYS A 320 135.34 -103.51 -51.15
CA LYS A 320 134.45 -103.99 -50.09
C LYS A 320 134.75 -103.34 -48.75
N ARG A 321 135.99 -103.43 -48.22
CA ARG A 321 136.33 -102.84 -46.91
C ARG A 321 135.99 -101.35 -46.77
N ALA A 322 136.36 -100.52 -47.75
CA ALA A 322 136.01 -99.10 -47.74
C ALA A 322 134.50 -98.86 -47.90
N ARG A 323 133.77 -99.71 -48.64
CA ARG A 323 132.30 -99.68 -48.68
C ARG A 323 131.69 -100.15 -47.38
N ASP A 324 132.29 -101.09 -46.67
CA ASP A 324 131.76 -101.69 -45.44
C ASP A 324 131.98 -100.74 -44.25
N ASP A 325 133.13 -100.05 -44.17
CA ASP A 325 133.35 -98.96 -43.21
C ASP A 325 132.39 -97.78 -43.45
N VAL A 326 132.19 -97.39 -44.72
CA VAL A 326 131.22 -96.34 -45.11
C VAL A 326 129.77 -96.81 -44.88
N ARG A 327 129.46 -98.09 -45.08
CA ARG A 327 128.14 -98.70 -44.84
C ARG A 327 127.86 -98.74 -43.34
N TRP A 328 128.82 -99.15 -42.51
CA TRP A 328 128.71 -99.14 -41.06
C TRP A 328 128.54 -97.72 -40.52
N MET A 329 129.35 -96.75 -40.97
CA MET A 329 129.15 -95.33 -40.61
C MET A 329 127.79 -94.81 -41.07
N LYS A 330 127.32 -95.19 -42.27
CA LYS A 330 125.99 -94.82 -42.78
C LYS A 330 124.87 -95.43 -41.95
N GLU A 331 124.95 -96.70 -41.59
CA GLU A 331 123.98 -97.40 -40.74
C GLU A 331 123.91 -96.76 -39.34
N VAL A 332 125.06 -96.50 -38.70
CA VAL A 332 125.13 -95.82 -37.40
C VAL A 332 124.57 -94.39 -37.48
N LEU A 333 124.89 -93.62 -38.54
CA LEU A 333 124.34 -92.28 -38.74
C LEU A 333 122.82 -92.31 -39.03
N GLU A 334 122.34 -93.31 -39.78
CA GLU A 334 120.90 -93.51 -40.01
C GLU A 334 120.16 -93.91 -38.72
N GLU A 335 120.77 -94.69 -37.82
CA GLU A 335 120.21 -95.03 -36.51
C GLU A 335 120.17 -93.81 -35.58
N GLN A 336 121.23 -93.02 -35.50
CA GLN A 336 121.24 -91.77 -34.75
C GLN A 336 120.20 -90.77 -35.30
N LEU A 337 120.08 -90.65 -36.63
CA LEU A 337 119.07 -89.80 -37.27
C LEU A 337 117.63 -90.28 -37.00
N LYS A 338 117.40 -91.61 -36.87
CA LYS A 338 116.09 -92.16 -36.47
C LYS A 338 115.77 -91.83 -35.01
N LEU A 339 116.75 -91.94 -34.11
CA LEU A 339 116.60 -91.61 -32.68
C LEU A 339 116.35 -90.12 -32.46
N GLU A 340 117.08 -89.23 -33.14
CA GLU A 340 116.82 -87.79 -33.06
C GLU A 340 115.44 -87.44 -33.63
N LYS A 341 115.00 -88.05 -34.74
CA LYS A 341 113.63 -87.87 -35.25
C LYS A 341 112.55 -88.35 -34.28
N GLN A 342 112.81 -89.39 -33.49
CA GLN A 342 111.91 -89.85 -32.43
C GLN A 342 111.85 -88.83 -31.28
N ARG A 343 113.01 -88.31 -30.82
CA ARG A 343 113.11 -87.25 -29.81
C ARG A 343 112.42 -85.96 -30.26
N GLU A 344 112.66 -85.54 -31.50
CA GLU A 344 111.97 -84.41 -32.12
C GLU A 344 110.45 -84.63 -32.13
N ALA A 345 109.98 -85.81 -32.53
CA ALA A 345 108.55 -86.14 -32.55
C ALA A 345 107.90 -86.19 -31.15
N GLU A 346 108.63 -86.65 -30.12
CA GLU A 346 108.20 -86.63 -28.72
C GLU A 346 108.10 -85.20 -28.18
N LEU A 347 109.12 -84.36 -28.42
CA LEU A 347 109.10 -82.94 -28.07
C LEU A 347 107.94 -82.21 -28.78
N ASP A 348 107.76 -82.47 -30.07
CA ASP A 348 106.64 -81.98 -30.88
C ASP A 348 105.28 -82.39 -30.29
N LEU A 349 105.15 -83.60 -29.74
CA LEU A 349 103.94 -84.08 -29.09
C LEU A 349 103.64 -83.28 -27.82
N VAL A 350 104.64 -83.10 -26.95
CA VAL A 350 104.51 -82.33 -25.70
C VAL A 350 104.12 -80.88 -26.01
N TYR A 351 104.80 -80.22 -26.95
CA TYR A 351 104.45 -78.86 -27.36
C TYR A 351 103.03 -78.75 -27.94
N ARG A 352 102.55 -79.77 -28.68
CA ARG A 352 101.16 -79.81 -29.17
C ARG A 352 100.14 -79.97 -28.04
N GLU A 353 100.44 -80.81 -27.04
CA GLU A 353 99.54 -81.02 -25.90
C GLU A 353 99.48 -79.79 -24.97
N GLU A 354 100.61 -79.17 -24.67
CA GLU A 354 100.66 -77.94 -23.87
C GLU A 354 99.96 -76.79 -24.59
N ALA A 355 100.26 -76.58 -25.89
CA ALA A 355 99.58 -75.58 -26.69
C ALA A 355 98.07 -75.82 -26.75
N ARG A 356 97.63 -77.09 -26.84
CA ARG A 356 96.21 -77.46 -26.81
C ARG A 356 95.56 -77.11 -25.46
N ARG A 357 96.17 -77.45 -24.33
CA ARG A 357 95.63 -77.15 -22.99
C ARG A 357 95.52 -75.64 -22.75
N VAL A 358 96.54 -74.89 -23.14
CA VAL A 358 96.52 -73.40 -23.07
C VAL A 358 95.43 -72.84 -24.00
N TRP A 359 95.25 -73.41 -25.19
CA TRP A 359 94.19 -72.99 -26.11
C TRP A 359 92.77 -73.26 -25.56
N GLU A 360 92.52 -74.46 -25.03
CA GLU A 360 91.22 -74.84 -24.43
C GLU A 360 90.88 -73.93 -23.23
N GLN A 361 91.85 -73.59 -22.38
CA GLN A 361 91.67 -72.61 -21.29
C GLN A 361 91.31 -71.21 -21.82
N ARG A 362 92.00 -70.72 -22.86
CA ARG A 362 91.68 -69.42 -23.47
C ARG A 362 90.31 -69.40 -24.17
N GLU A 363 89.91 -70.49 -24.81
CA GLU A 363 88.56 -70.61 -25.37
C GLU A 363 87.47 -70.57 -24.28
N GLU A 364 87.70 -71.19 -23.12
CA GLU A 364 86.79 -71.07 -21.99
C GLU A 364 86.69 -69.64 -21.42
N GLU A 365 87.83 -68.96 -21.26
CA GLU A 365 87.88 -67.56 -20.82
C GLU A 365 87.09 -66.66 -21.80
N TRP A 366 87.40 -66.76 -23.10
CA TRP A 366 86.70 -66.01 -24.14
C TRP A 366 85.21 -66.36 -24.21
N ARG A 367 84.82 -67.61 -23.95
CA ARG A 367 83.39 -67.99 -23.86
C ARG A 367 82.70 -67.35 -22.67
N LYS A 368 83.33 -67.32 -21.49
CA LYS A 368 82.80 -66.66 -20.28
C LYS A 368 82.68 -65.15 -20.50
N GLU A 369 83.72 -64.51 -21.02
CA GLU A 369 83.74 -63.08 -21.38
C GLU A 369 82.67 -62.74 -22.44
N ARG A 370 82.51 -63.59 -23.45
CA ARG A 370 81.46 -63.44 -24.48
C ARG A 370 80.06 -63.47 -23.87
N VAL A 371 79.74 -64.46 -23.03
CA VAL A 371 78.42 -64.56 -22.38
C VAL A 371 78.16 -63.36 -21.47
N ALA A 372 79.18 -62.88 -20.74
CA ALA A 372 79.06 -61.65 -19.95
C ALA A 372 78.79 -60.41 -20.82
N ARG A 373 79.51 -60.26 -21.95
CA ARG A 373 79.28 -59.17 -22.92
C ARG A 373 77.92 -59.25 -23.62
N GLU A 374 77.42 -60.45 -23.90
CA GLU A 374 76.09 -60.66 -24.47
C GLU A 374 74.99 -60.30 -23.46
N LYS A 375 75.12 -60.71 -22.19
CA LYS A 375 74.20 -60.31 -21.10
C LYS A 375 74.14 -58.80 -20.90
N LEU A 376 75.29 -58.16 -20.70
CA LEU A 376 75.37 -56.70 -20.50
C LEU A 376 74.82 -55.93 -21.71
N MET A 377 75.00 -56.44 -22.94
CA MET A 377 74.41 -55.83 -24.12
C MET A 377 72.88 -55.98 -24.17
N MET A 378 72.33 -57.12 -23.72
CA MET A 378 70.88 -57.31 -23.58
C MET A 378 70.30 -56.41 -22.49
N GLU A 379 70.99 -56.25 -21.36
CA GLU A 379 70.61 -55.34 -20.26
C GLU A 379 70.56 -53.89 -20.77
N VAL A 380 71.63 -53.38 -21.39
CA VAL A 380 71.68 -52.01 -21.94
C VAL A 380 70.61 -51.76 -23.02
N LEU A 381 70.36 -52.72 -23.92
CA LEU A 381 69.32 -52.60 -24.95
C LEU A 381 67.90 -52.76 -24.38
N GLY A 382 67.74 -53.46 -23.26
CA GLY A 382 66.49 -53.59 -22.51
C GLY A 382 66.17 -52.29 -21.77
N GLU A 383 67.09 -51.83 -20.91
CA GLU A 383 66.97 -50.56 -20.18
C GLU A 383 66.70 -49.39 -21.12
N ARG A 384 67.35 -49.33 -22.29
CA ARG A 384 67.05 -48.28 -23.28
C ARG A 384 65.67 -48.43 -23.93
N ALA A 385 65.20 -49.66 -24.16
CA ALA A 385 63.84 -49.89 -24.67
C ALA A 385 62.78 -49.49 -23.65
N ASP A 386 63.02 -49.77 -22.36
CA ASP A 386 62.10 -49.42 -21.28
C ASP A 386 62.10 -47.90 -21.04
N GLN A 387 63.25 -47.22 -21.03
CA GLN A 387 63.32 -45.74 -21.02
C GLN A 387 62.53 -45.07 -22.15
N ILE A 388 62.58 -45.63 -23.37
CA ILE A 388 61.84 -45.09 -24.52
C ILE A 388 60.33 -45.36 -24.35
N ARG A 389 59.95 -46.54 -23.83
CA ARG A 389 58.55 -46.88 -23.54
C ARG A 389 57.97 -45.98 -22.44
N ASP A 390 58.68 -45.78 -21.34
CA ASP A 390 58.26 -44.92 -20.24
C ASP A 390 58.00 -43.49 -20.74
N ARG A 391 58.92 -42.94 -21.56
CA ARG A 391 58.76 -41.63 -22.22
C ARG A 391 57.56 -41.61 -23.18
N ALA A 392 57.28 -42.71 -23.89
CA ALA A 392 56.10 -42.84 -24.76
C ALA A 392 54.79 -42.88 -23.96
N GLU A 393 54.77 -43.58 -22.82
CA GLU A 393 53.62 -43.64 -21.92
C GLU A 393 53.36 -42.28 -21.25
N GLU A 394 54.40 -41.58 -20.80
CA GLU A 394 54.30 -40.20 -20.29
C GLU A 394 53.73 -39.24 -21.34
N ASN A 395 54.28 -39.25 -22.57
CA ASN A 395 53.76 -38.42 -23.66
C ASN A 395 52.30 -38.76 -23.98
N ARG A 396 51.93 -40.05 -24.01
CA ARG A 396 50.54 -40.49 -24.23
C ARG A 396 49.58 -40.02 -23.12
N ILE A 397 50.01 -40.04 -21.86
CA ILE A 397 49.22 -39.51 -20.73
C ILE A 397 49.02 -38.00 -20.89
N GLN A 398 50.07 -37.26 -21.27
CA GLN A 398 49.98 -35.82 -21.53
C GLN A 398 49.06 -35.50 -22.73
N GLN A 399 49.10 -36.30 -23.81
CA GLN A 399 48.17 -36.16 -24.93
C GLN A 399 46.73 -36.38 -24.48
N GLN A 400 46.46 -37.39 -23.64
CA GLN A 400 45.12 -37.66 -23.11
C GLN A 400 44.62 -36.53 -22.20
N ALA A 401 45.48 -35.98 -21.33
CA ALA A 401 45.12 -34.83 -20.49
C ALA A 401 44.78 -33.59 -21.33
N LEU A 402 45.62 -33.24 -22.31
CA LEU A 402 45.32 -32.11 -23.22
C LEU A 402 44.04 -32.31 -24.04
N LEU A 403 43.71 -33.55 -24.41
CA LEU A 403 42.45 -33.87 -25.09
C LEU A 403 41.25 -33.64 -24.16
N GLN A 404 41.29 -34.14 -22.92
CA GLN A 404 40.23 -33.92 -21.92
C GLN A 404 40.02 -32.43 -21.63
N GLU A 405 41.10 -31.69 -21.34
CA GLU A 405 41.02 -30.26 -21.13
C GLU A 405 40.42 -29.53 -22.35
N ARG A 406 40.84 -29.90 -23.57
CA ARG A 406 40.32 -29.32 -24.83
C ARG A 406 38.83 -29.63 -25.04
N GLU A 407 38.38 -30.83 -24.68
CA GLU A 407 36.96 -31.20 -24.70
C GLU A 407 36.16 -30.36 -23.70
N GLU A 408 36.62 -30.22 -22.45
CA GLU A 408 35.97 -29.36 -21.44
C GLU A 408 35.85 -27.89 -21.90
N LEU A 409 36.90 -27.35 -22.52
CA LEU A 409 36.88 -25.97 -23.05
C LEU A 409 35.93 -25.83 -24.25
N LEU A 410 35.84 -26.84 -25.12
CA LEU A 410 34.89 -26.87 -26.22
C LEU A 410 33.44 -26.95 -25.71
N GLU A 411 33.16 -27.79 -24.69
CA GLU A 411 31.84 -27.86 -24.05
C GLU A 411 31.44 -26.52 -23.44
N GLN A 412 32.34 -25.85 -22.71
CA GLN A 412 32.10 -24.50 -22.17
C GLN A 412 31.79 -23.47 -23.28
N MET A 413 32.55 -23.49 -24.38
CA MET A 413 32.31 -22.61 -25.53
C MET A 413 30.98 -22.92 -26.23
N GLU A 414 30.62 -24.20 -26.36
CA GLU A 414 29.32 -24.61 -26.90
C GLU A 414 28.17 -24.16 -26.01
N ASP A 415 28.27 -24.30 -24.69
CA ASP A 415 27.20 -23.95 -23.77
C ASP A 415 26.97 -22.43 -23.70
N VAL A 416 28.04 -21.63 -23.78
CA VAL A 416 27.95 -20.17 -23.99
C VAL A 416 27.28 -19.85 -25.33
N GLN A 417 27.51 -20.62 -26.40
CA GLN A 417 26.80 -20.45 -27.66
C GLN A 417 25.32 -20.88 -27.57
N LYS A 418 25.01 -21.97 -26.87
CA LYS A 418 23.64 -22.48 -26.68
C LYS A 418 22.80 -21.49 -25.85
N THR A 419 23.35 -20.93 -24.77
CA THR A 419 22.67 -19.87 -23.98
C THR A 419 22.50 -18.60 -24.81
N ALA A 420 23.54 -18.11 -25.48
CA ALA A 420 23.44 -16.93 -26.34
C ALA A 420 22.45 -17.08 -27.52
N ARG A 421 22.23 -18.30 -28.03
CA ARG A 421 21.16 -18.60 -29.00
C ARG A 421 19.77 -18.55 -28.35
N ARG A 422 19.58 -19.20 -27.18
CA ARG A 422 18.33 -19.17 -26.42
C ARG A 422 17.92 -17.74 -26.04
N ASP A 423 18.85 -16.93 -25.55
CA ASP A 423 18.61 -15.53 -25.20
C ASP A 423 18.09 -14.73 -26.40
N LYS A 424 18.69 -14.92 -27.58
CA LYS A 424 18.25 -14.28 -28.83
C LYS A 424 16.88 -14.77 -29.27
N GLU A 425 16.61 -16.08 -29.20
CA GLU A 425 15.28 -16.63 -29.48
C GLU A 425 14.21 -16.11 -28.52
N GLU A 426 14.53 -15.92 -27.23
CA GLU A 426 13.63 -15.29 -26.27
C GLU A 426 13.42 -13.80 -26.55
N GLU A 427 14.46 -13.04 -26.91
CA GLU A 427 14.30 -11.63 -27.31
C GLU A 427 13.41 -11.51 -28.56
N GLU A 428 13.58 -12.36 -29.57
CA GLU A 428 12.73 -12.36 -30.77
C GLU A 428 11.28 -12.78 -30.43
N ARG A 429 11.07 -13.79 -29.58
CA ARG A 429 9.71 -14.15 -29.11
C ARG A 429 9.04 -13.00 -28.36
N ARG A 430 9.77 -12.29 -27.49
CA ARG A 430 9.25 -11.11 -26.77
C ARG A 430 8.95 -9.94 -27.71
N LYS A 431 9.69 -9.79 -28.81
CA LYS A 431 9.38 -8.82 -29.89
C LYS A 431 8.11 -9.22 -30.64
N GLN A 432 7.98 -10.49 -31.03
CA GLN A 432 6.80 -11.03 -31.71
C GLN A 432 5.54 -10.89 -30.86
N GLN A 433 5.56 -11.32 -29.59
CA GLN A 433 4.45 -11.14 -28.64
C GLN A 433 4.04 -9.67 -28.52
N ARG A 434 5.00 -8.76 -28.36
CA ARG A 434 4.72 -7.31 -28.31
C ARG A 434 4.14 -6.79 -29.63
N GLN A 435 4.60 -7.30 -30.77
CA GLN A 435 4.07 -6.94 -32.09
C GLN A 435 2.62 -7.43 -32.24
N GLU A 436 2.31 -8.65 -31.82
CA GLU A 436 0.96 -9.22 -31.80
C GLU A 436 0.02 -8.47 -30.85
N GLU A 437 0.48 -8.15 -29.64
CA GLU A 437 -0.25 -7.30 -28.67
C GLU A 437 -0.60 -5.93 -29.26
N LEU A 438 0.37 -5.27 -29.90
CA LEU A 438 0.15 -3.98 -30.56
C LEU A 438 -0.80 -4.11 -31.75
N HIS A 439 -0.70 -5.18 -32.54
CA HIS A 439 -1.65 -5.45 -33.63
C HIS A 439 -3.06 -5.72 -33.10
N GLY A 440 -3.20 -6.43 -31.98
CA GLY A 440 -4.45 -6.62 -31.25
C GLY A 440 -5.06 -5.30 -30.79
N GLN A 441 -4.26 -4.40 -30.22
CA GLN A 441 -4.71 -3.06 -29.80
C GLN A 441 -5.15 -2.19 -30.99
N ILE A 442 -4.43 -2.25 -32.12
CA ILE A 442 -4.78 -1.52 -33.35
C ILE A 442 -6.10 -2.06 -33.93
N THR A 443 -6.21 -3.37 -34.11
CA THR A 443 -7.42 -4.01 -34.67
C THR A 443 -8.65 -3.81 -33.78
N GLU A 444 -8.52 -3.86 -32.45
CA GLU A 444 -9.60 -3.55 -31.52
C GLU A 444 -10.00 -2.06 -31.58
N ARG A 445 -9.03 -1.14 -31.67
CA ARG A 445 -9.31 0.29 -31.87
C ARG A 445 -10.02 0.56 -33.20
N ASP A 446 -9.61 -0.11 -34.28
CA ASP A 446 -10.24 0.01 -35.59
C ASP A 446 -11.66 -0.57 -35.59
N ARG A 447 -11.89 -1.70 -34.91
CA ARG A 447 -13.22 -2.27 -34.68
C ARG A 447 -14.13 -1.33 -33.90
N GLN A 448 -13.62 -0.71 -32.82
CA GLN A 448 -14.37 0.29 -32.06
C GLN A 448 -14.66 1.54 -32.90
N ALA A 449 -13.73 1.97 -33.77
CA ALA A 449 -13.95 3.09 -34.69
C ALA A 449 -14.99 2.76 -35.78
N GLN A 450 -15.02 1.52 -36.28
CA GLN A 450 -16.05 1.04 -37.20
C GLN A 450 -17.43 1.01 -36.53
N SER A 451 -17.55 0.40 -35.34
CA SER A 451 -18.81 0.34 -34.60
C SER A 451 -19.36 1.72 -34.23
N ARG A 452 -18.51 2.69 -33.89
CA ARG A 452 -18.94 4.10 -33.70
C ARG A 452 -19.46 4.73 -34.99
N ARG A 453 -18.84 4.45 -36.15
CA ARG A 453 -19.32 4.94 -37.46
C ARG A 453 -20.66 4.31 -37.84
N GLU A 454 -20.86 3.04 -37.52
CA GLU A 454 -22.15 2.34 -37.72
C GLU A 454 -23.23 2.98 -36.84
N GLN A 455 -22.97 3.18 -35.54
CA GLN A 455 -23.89 3.89 -34.64
C GLN A 455 -24.21 5.31 -35.11
N GLU A 456 -23.21 6.07 -35.56
CA GLU A 456 -23.44 7.39 -36.17
C GLU A 456 -24.27 7.35 -37.45
N GLN A 457 -24.21 6.26 -38.23
CA GLN A 457 -25.04 6.07 -39.42
C GLN A 457 -26.47 5.69 -39.02
N GLU A 458 -26.66 4.78 -38.06
CA GLU A 458 -27.97 4.42 -37.52
C GLU A 458 -28.71 5.64 -36.94
N ILE A 459 -28.02 6.48 -36.16
CA ILE A 459 -28.59 7.73 -35.63
C ILE A 459 -29.01 8.66 -36.79
N LYS A 460 -28.14 8.87 -37.78
CA LYS A 460 -28.47 9.70 -38.97
C LYS A 460 -29.60 9.10 -39.82
N GLU A 461 -29.83 7.80 -39.79
CA GLU A 461 -31.00 7.16 -40.41
C GLU A 461 -32.26 7.33 -39.57
N GLN A 462 -32.17 7.25 -38.25
CA GLN A 462 -33.29 7.53 -37.34
C GLN A 462 -33.74 8.99 -37.46
N GLU A 463 -32.82 9.96 -37.41
CA GLU A 463 -33.08 11.39 -37.64
C GLU A 463 -33.79 11.63 -38.98
N LYS A 464 -33.37 10.94 -40.06
CA LYS A 464 -34.05 11.03 -41.37
C LYS A 464 -35.46 10.45 -41.36
N ARG A 465 -35.68 9.32 -40.69
CA ARG A 465 -37.03 8.71 -40.56
C ARG A 465 -37.95 9.62 -39.74
N GLU A 466 -37.46 10.18 -38.65
CA GLU A 466 -38.19 11.17 -37.84
C GLU A 466 -38.49 12.45 -38.64
N GLU A 467 -37.54 12.94 -39.44
CA GLU A 467 -37.77 14.06 -40.38
C GLU A 467 -38.83 13.71 -41.44
N GLU A 468 -38.82 12.50 -42.00
CA GLU A 468 -39.80 12.04 -42.99
C GLU A 468 -41.20 11.86 -42.38
N GLU A 469 -41.30 11.28 -41.19
CA GLU A 469 -42.54 11.19 -40.41
C GLU A 469 -43.08 12.58 -40.04
N TYR A 470 -42.21 13.49 -39.59
CA TYR A 470 -42.59 14.88 -39.32
C TYR A 470 -43.04 15.62 -40.58
N ARG A 471 -42.38 15.41 -41.73
CA ARG A 471 -42.82 15.95 -43.03
C ARG A 471 -44.16 15.37 -43.47
N MET A 472 -44.43 14.09 -43.20
CA MET A 472 -45.71 13.45 -43.49
C MET A 472 -46.83 14.01 -42.59
N LEU A 473 -46.59 14.11 -41.28
CA LEU A 473 -47.48 14.80 -40.33
C LEU A 473 -47.79 16.24 -40.76
N MET A 474 -46.77 17.01 -41.17
CA MET A 474 -46.92 18.36 -41.71
C MET A 474 -47.73 18.38 -43.02
N GLN A 475 -47.60 17.38 -43.89
CA GLN A 475 -48.43 17.26 -45.10
C GLN A 475 -49.87 16.88 -44.77
N GLU A 476 -50.11 16.02 -43.78
CA GLU A 476 -51.45 15.67 -43.32
C GLU A 476 -52.16 16.84 -42.64
N GLU A 477 -51.47 17.56 -41.75
CA GLU A 477 -51.97 18.82 -41.17
C GLU A 477 -52.20 19.88 -42.26
N ALA A 478 -51.29 20.04 -43.23
CA ALA A 478 -51.53 20.93 -44.36
C ALA A 478 -52.74 20.49 -45.22
N ARG A 479 -53.01 19.19 -45.34
CA ARG A 479 -54.22 18.66 -46.01
C ARG A 479 -55.48 18.89 -45.17
N ARG A 480 -55.42 18.79 -43.84
CA ARG A 480 -56.50 19.13 -42.91
C ARG A 480 -56.81 20.63 -42.96
N MET A 481 -55.82 21.49 -42.78
CA MET A 481 -55.96 22.95 -42.92
C MET A 481 -56.50 23.39 -44.31
N ARG A 482 -56.17 22.66 -45.38
CA ARG A 482 -56.76 22.90 -46.72
C ARG A 482 -58.22 22.43 -46.85
N ARG A 483 -58.67 21.45 -46.06
CA ARG A 483 -60.06 20.98 -46.01
C ARG A 483 -60.92 21.84 -45.08
N ASP A 484 -60.40 22.20 -43.92
CA ASP A 484 -61.11 22.92 -42.86
C ASP A 484 -61.07 24.45 -43.05
N GLY A 485 -60.20 24.94 -43.94
CA GLY A 485 -60.05 26.36 -44.26
C GLY A 485 -59.35 27.17 -43.17
N PHE A 486 -59.25 28.48 -43.39
CA PHE A 486 -58.62 29.39 -42.42
C PHE A 486 -59.53 29.63 -41.21
N ILE A 487 -59.35 28.83 -40.16
CA ILE A 487 -59.97 29.07 -38.85
C ILE A 487 -59.17 30.16 -38.12
N GLN A 488 -59.77 31.34 -37.95
CA GLN A 488 -59.21 32.36 -37.05
C GLN A 488 -59.05 31.77 -35.64
N LYS A 489 -57.80 31.71 -35.13
CA LYS A 489 -57.51 31.35 -33.74
C LYS A 489 -58.18 32.34 -32.79
N ARG A 490 -59.38 32.02 -32.30
CA ARG A 490 -59.99 32.69 -31.16
C ARG A 490 -59.12 32.41 -29.93
N ARG A 491 -58.21 33.34 -29.60
CA ARG A 491 -57.56 33.36 -28.30
C ARG A 491 -58.66 33.35 -27.23
N PRO A 492 -58.63 32.46 -26.21
CA PRO A 492 -59.61 32.50 -25.15
C PRO A 492 -59.58 33.87 -24.48
N ARG A 493 -60.72 34.55 -24.39
CA ARG A 493 -60.85 35.67 -23.44
C ARG A 493 -60.75 35.05 -22.06
N SER A 494 -59.66 35.34 -21.35
CA SER A 494 -59.49 34.93 -19.96
C SER A 494 -60.67 35.43 -19.14
N SER A 495 -61.57 34.52 -18.77
CA SER A 495 -62.60 34.78 -17.77
C SER A 495 -61.90 34.85 -16.42
N ARG A 496 -61.84 36.07 -15.88
CA ARG A 496 -61.38 36.36 -14.52
C ARG A 496 -62.24 35.57 -13.53
N ALA A 497 -61.76 34.40 -13.11
CA ALA A 497 -62.31 33.69 -11.97
C ALA A 497 -61.60 34.19 -10.72
N ALA A 498 -62.35 34.82 -9.82
CA ALA A 498 -62.03 34.78 -8.40
C ALA A 498 -62.34 33.34 -7.89
N TRP A 499 -61.75 32.82 -6.82
CA TRP A 499 -61.37 33.47 -5.55
C TRP A 499 -60.12 32.80 -4.91
N ASP A 500 -59.64 33.44 -3.85
CA ASP A 500 -58.76 32.97 -2.75
C ASP A 500 -57.32 32.51 -3.06
#